data_AF-A0A814TMC4-F1
#
_entry.id   AF-A0A814TMC4-F1
#
_cell.length_a   1.000
_cell.length_b   1.000
_cell.length_c   1.000
_cell.angle_alpha   90.00
_cell.angle_beta   90.00
_cell.angle_gamma   90.00
#
_symmetry.space_group_name_H-M   'P 1'
#
loop_
_entity.id
_entity.type
_entity.pdbx_description
1 polymer ?
#
loop_
_entity_poly.entity_id
_entity_poly.type
_entity_poly.pdbx_seq_one_letter_code
_entity_poly.pdbx_strand_id
1 'polypeptide(L)'
;MLSEVNNIEGDWNIIDYSQHPECIGCQLEITRDEINPDIFHVQVRIINTIKCDFRYIADIDLWEHSTVVSTKMAGPLEKLNQERVISSFIDSIENLEVQGGVQLIARTVDGDLILLEHPREENQIISSQ
;
A
#
# COMPACT_ATOMS: atom_id res chain seq x y z
N MET A 1 -8.89 18.87 -6.29
CA MET A 1 -8.56 17.44 -6.47
C MET A 1 -7.30 16.99 -5.71
N LEU A 2 -6.46 17.88 -5.16
CA LEU A 2 -5.32 17.47 -4.30
C LEU A 2 -5.70 16.90 -2.91
N SER A 3 -6.95 17.04 -2.47
CA SER A 3 -7.36 16.66 -1.12
C SER A 3 -7.46 15.14 -0.89
N GLU A 4 -7.64 14.35 -1.94
CA GLU A 4 -7.85 12.89 -1.83
C GLU A 4 -6.53 12.13 -1.83
N VAL A 5 -5.57 12.55 -2.68
CA VAL A 5 -4.18 12.09 -2.67
C VAL A 5 -3.53 12.35 -1.29
N ASN A 6 -4.00 13.36 -0.57
CA ASN A 6 -3.49 13.63 0.76
C ASN A 6 -3.84 12.59 1.82
N ASN A 7 -4.82 11.73 1.55
CA ASN A 7 -5.34 10.78 2.54
C ASN A 7 -4.78 9.36 2.35
N ILE A 8 -3.79 9.15 1.47
CA ILE A 8 -3.19 7.82 1.27
C ILE A 8 -2.13 7.48 2.33
N GLU A 9 -1.71 8.45 3.14
CA GLU A 9 -0.77 8.21 4.23
C GLU A 9 -1.41 7.34 5.32
N GLY A 10 -0.66 6.37 5.81
CA GLY A 10 -1.09 5.48 6.88
C GLY A 10 -0.71 4.03 6.63
N ASP A 11 -1.22 3.19 7.52
CA ASP A 11 -1.11 1.75 7.42
C ASP A 11 -2.33 1.18 6.70
N TRP A 12 -2.14 0.33 5.70
CA TRP A 12 -3.23 -0.21 4.88
C TRP A 12 -3.15 -1.73 4.80
N ASN A 13 -4.16 -2.41 5.33
CA ASN A 13 -4.23 -3.86 5.30
C ASN A 13 -4.99 -4.34 4.06
N ILE A 14 -4.41 -5.25 3.28
CA ILE A 14 -5.12 -5.88 2.16
C ILE A 14 -6.27 -6.72 2.70
N ILE A 15 -7.49 -6.42 2.28
CA ILE A 15 -8.72 -7.14 2.68
C ILE A 15 -9.38 -7.90 1.53
N ASP A 16 -9.13 -7.49 0.29
CA ASP A 16 -9.54 -8.23 -0.90
C ASP A 16 -8.43 -8.19 -1.94
N TYR A 17 -7.95 -9.38 -2.27
CA TYR A 17 -7.09 -9.61 -3.42
C TYR A 17 -7.46 -10.97 -4.02
N SER A 18 -8.58 -11.00 -4.76
CA SER A 18 -9.22 -12.24 -5.22
C SER A 18 -8.30 -13.19 -6.01
N GLN A 19 -7.34 -12.68 -6.79
CA GLN A 19 -6.35 -13.51 -7.51
C GLN A 19 -5.28 -14.12 -6.59
N HIS A 20 -5.06 -13.50 -5.43
CA HIS A 20 -3.98 -13.81 -4.49
C HIS A 20 -4.48 -13.75 -3.03
N PRO A 21 -5.39 -14.64 -2.61
CA PRO A 21 -5.94 -14.64 -1.26
C PRO A 21 -4.88 -14.84 -0.16
N GLU A 22 -3.73 -15.40 -0.49
CA GLU A 22 -2.57 -15.51 0.40
C GLU A 22 -2.01 -14.15 0.84
N CYS A 23 -2.32 -13.07 0.14
CA CYS A 23 -1.88 -11.71 0.45
C CYS A 23 -2.83 -10.95 1.37
N ILE A 24 -4.01 -11.50 1.68
CA ILE A 24 -4.95 -10.88 2.63
C ILE A 24 -4.28 -10.78 4.01
N GLY A 25 -4.37 -9.60 4.63
CA GLY A 25 -3.72 -9.25 5.89
C GLY A 25 -2.27 -8.74 5.74
N CYS A 26 -1.71 -8.67 4.52
CA CYS A 26 -0.47 -7.93 4.30
C CYS A 26 -0.72 -6.43 4.52
N GLN A 27 0.21 -5.76 5.22
CA GLN A 27 0.13 -4.34 5.53
C GLN A 27 1.08 -3.55 4.63
N LEU A 28 0.56 -2.52 3.99
CA LEU A 28 1.29 -1.47 3.29
C LEU A 28 1.38 -0.25 4.20
N GLU A 29 2.59 0.09 4.60
CA GLU A 29 2.90 1.33 5.30
C GLU A 29 3.23 2.40 4.26
N ILE A 30 2.45 3.47 4.20
CA ILE A 30 2.63 4.59 3.28
C ILE A 30 2.90 5.85 4.09
N THR A 31 4.07 6.46 3.90
CA THR A 31 4.47 7.70 4.57
C THR A 31 4.80 8.77 3.55
N ARG A 32 4.41 10.03 3.79
CA ARG A 32 4.73 11.13 2.88
C ARG A 32 6.16 11.63 3.09
N ASP A 33 6.87 11.95 2.00
CA ASP A 33 8.17 12.62 2.07
C ASP A 33 8.02 14.05 2.62
N GLU A 34 8.81 14.39 3.63
CA GLU A 34 8.72 15.69 4.32
C GLU A 34 9.15 16.88 3.45
N ILE A 35 9.94 16.63 2.40
CA ILE A 35 10.53 17.66 1.53
C ILE A 35 9.73 17.80 0.23
N ASN A 36 9.28 16.67 -0.32
CA ASN A 36 8.59 16.54 -1.59
C ASN A 36 7.18 15.96 -1.36
N PRO A 37 6.15 16.80 -1.12
CA PRO A 37 4.84 16.33 -0.70
C PRO A 37 4.08 15.48 -1.74
N ASP A 38 4.59 15.40 -2.97
CA ASP A 38 4.07 14.54 -4.04
C ASP A 38 4.64 13.12 -3.98
N ILE A 39 5.64 12.86 -3.12
CA ILE A 39 6.31 11.58 -2.95
C ILE A 39 5.82 10.87 -1.69
N PHE A 40 5.57 9.58 -1.81
CA PHE A 40 5.12 8.70 -0.76
C PHE A 40 6.02 7.47 -0.69
N HIS A 41 6.65 7.23 0.45
CA HIS A 41 7.42 6.03 0.70
C HIS A 41 6.49 4.89 1.06
N VAL A 42 6.60 3.78 0.33
CA VAL A 42 5.82 2.57 0.55
C VAL A 42 6.72 1.50 1.12
N GLN A 43 6.27 0.84 2.18
CA GLN A 43 6.97 -0.27 2.80
C GLN A 43 5.99 -1.42 3.07
N VAL A 44 6.41 -2.64 2.74
CA VAL A 44 5.72 -3.88 3.17
C VAL A 44 6.72 -4.79 3.85
N ARG A 45 6.32 -5.38 4.98
CA ARG A 45 7.15 -6.32 5.74
C ARG A 45 6.47 -7.67 5.83
N ILE A 46 7.12 -8.70 5.25
CA ILE A 46 6.70 -10.11 5.36
C ILE A 46 7.81 -10.88 6.08
N ILE A 47 8.77 -11.45 5.33
CA ILE A 47 10.08 -11.87 5.86
C ILE A 47 11.09 -10.78 5.51
N ASN A 48 11.06 -10.37 4.25
CA ASN A 48 11.80 -9.27 3.68
C ASN A 48 11.02 -7.96 3.78
N THR A 49 11.77 -6.87 3.79
CA THR A 49 11.22 -5.52 3.64
C THR A 49 11.25 -5.14 2.18
N ILE A 50 10.07 -4.97 1.59
CA ILE A 50 9.86 -4.46 0.24
C ILE A 50 9.65 -2.94 0.34
N LYS A 51 10.30 -2.17 -0.52
CA LYS A 51 10.21 -0.71 -0.54
C LYS A 51 10.13 -0.16 -1.95
N CYS A 52 9.39 0.93 -2.12
CA CYS A 52 9.43 1.79 -3.29
C CYS A 52 8.95 3.19 -2.89
N ASP A 53 9.07 4.14 -3.82
CA ASP A 53 8.48 5.46 -3.69
C ASP A 53 7.39 5.60 -4.75
N PHE A 54 6.22 6.08 -4.36
CA PHE A 54 5.18 6.53 -5.27
C PHE A 54 5.24 8.04 -5.42
N ARG A 55 4.98 8.52 -6.63
CA ARG A 55 4.89 9.94 -6.95
C ARG A 55 3.60 10.22 -7.68
N TYR A 56 2.81 11.15 -7.18
CA TYR A 56 1.63 11.63 -7.89
C TYR A 56 1.98 12.86 -8.75
N ILE A 57 1.69 12.80 -10.05
CA ILE A 57 1.89 13.90 -10.99
C ILE A 57 0.54 14.53 -11.30
N ALA A 58 0.20 15.59 -10.54
CA ALA A 58 -1.09 16.25 -10.60
C ALA A 58 -1.47 16.81 -11.99
N ASP A 59 -0.48 17.25 -12.78
CA ASP A 59 -0.72 17.87 -14.09
C ASP A 59 -1.34 16.91 -15.12
N ILE A 60 -1.10 15.60 -14.96
CA ILE A 60 -1.54 14.55 -15.87
C ILE A 60 -2.32 13.44 -15.16
N ASP A 61 -2.65 13.64 -13.89
CA ASP A 61 -3.39 12.69 -13.03
C ASP A 61 -2.81 11.27 -13.08
N LEU A 62 -1.49 11.16 -12.91
CA LEU A 62 -0.75 9.91 -13.06
C LEU A 62 0.01 9.58 -11.78
N TRP A 63 0.00 8.30 -11.40
CA TRP A 63 0.93 7.74 -10.41
C TRP A 63 2.14 7.15 -11.10
N GLU A 64 3.32 7.53 -10.65
CA GLU A 64 4.59 6.88 -10.99
C GLU A 64 5.16 6.19 -9.75
N HIS A 65 6.02 5.20 -9.96
CA HIS A 65 6.74 4.57 -8.86
C HIS A 65 8.22 4.36 -9.20
N SER A 66 9.05 4.36 -8.17
CA SER A 66 10.45 3.95 -8.28
C SER A 66 10.56 2.43 -8.38
N THR A 67 11.76 1.95 -8.69
CA THR A 67 12.04 0.51 -8.73
C THR A 67 11.78 -0.12 -7.37
N VAL A 68 10.99 -1.19 -7.35
CA VAL A 68 10.74 -1.97 -6.14
C VAL A 68 12.03 -2.68 -5.70
N VAL A 69 12.44 -2.42 -4.45
CA VAL A 69 13.59 -3.07 -3.83
C VAL A 69 13.14 -3.94 -2.67
N SER A 70 13.86 -5.03 -2.42
CA SER A 70 13.57 -5.94 -1.31
C SER A 70 14.85 -6.39 -0.62
N THR A 71 14.80 -6.55 0.71
CA THR A 71 15.85 -7.30 1.41
C THR A 71 15.87 -8.74 0.90
N LYS A 72 17.03 -9.40 0.88
CA LYS A 72 17.19 -10.74 0.26
C LYS A 72 17.52 -11.82 1.30
N MET A 73 16.64 -11.98 2.27
CA MET A 73 16.76 -13.03 3.30
C MET A 73 16.04 -14.30 2.84
N ALA A 74 16.58 -15.45 3.25
CA ALA A 74 15.93 -16.74 3.07
C ALA A 74 14.76 -16.91 4.05
N GLY A 75 13.73 -17.65 3.65
CA GLY A 75 12.55 -17.89 4.47
C GLY A 75 11.70 -19.04 3.93
N PRO A 76 10.58 -19.35 4.60
CA PRO A 76 9.62 -20.33 4.14
C PRO A 76 9.12 -20.00 2.73
N LEU A 77 9.00 -21.01 1.86
CA LEU A 77 8.62 -20.83 0.45
C LEU A 77 7.29 -20.08 0.30
N GLU A 78 6.31 -20.36 1.17
CA GLU A 78 5.01 -19.70 1.17
C GLU A 78 5.14 -18.18 1.36
N LYS A 79 6.01 -17.75 2.29
CA LYS A 79 6.27 -16.32 2.54
C LYS A 79 7.04 -15.66 1.41
N LEU A 80 8.00 -16.36 0.82
CA LEU A 80 8.73 -15.86 -0.35
C LEU A 80 7.83 -15.74 -1.60
N ASN A 81 6.85 -16.63 -1.75
CA ASN A 81 5.83 -16.52 -2.80
C ASN A 81 4.91 -15.33 -2.54
N GLN A 82 4.43 -15.16 -1.30
CA GLN A 82 3.65 -13.99 -0.88
C GLN A 82 4.39 -12.68 -1.19
N GLU A 83 5.69 -12.61 -0.90
CA GLU A 83 6.54 -11.45 -1.24
C GLU A 83 6.65 -11.18 -2.73
N ARG A 84 6.77 -12.23 -3.55
CA ARG A 84 6.84 -12.07 -5.00
C ARG A 84 5.56 -11.48 -5.55
N VAL A 85 4.41 -11.95 -5.05
CA VAL A 85 3.09 -11.42 -5.43
C VAL A 85 2.95 -9.97 -4.99
N ILE A 86 3.28 -9.64 -3.74
CA ILE A 86 3.22 -8.25 -3.26
C ILE A 86 4.18 -7.34 -4.04
N SER A 87 5.40 -7.80 -4.31
CA SER A 87 6.36 -7.03 -5.12
C SER A 87 5.83 -6.77 -6.52
N SER A 88 5.21 -7.77 -7.15
CA SER A 88 4.60 -7.63 -8.48
C SER A 88 3.37 -6.72 -8.46
N PHE A 89 2.57 -6.78 -7.40
CA PHE A 89 1.43 -5.90 -7.17
C PHE A 89 1.88 -4.44 -7.06
N ILE A 90 2.86 -4.16 -6.20
CA ILE A 90 3.38 -2.80 -5.99
C ILE A 90 3.98 -2.24 -7.29
N ASP A 91 4.73 -3.06 -8.03
CA ASP A 91 5.37 -2.70 -9.30
C ASP A 91 4.35 -2.55 -10.45
N SER A 92 3.08 -2.90 -10.23
CA SER A 92 2.03 -2.82 -11.24
C SER A 92 0.95 -1.79 -10.92
N ILE A 93 1.03 -1.08 -9.79
CA ILE A 93 0.04 -0.05 -9.41
C ILE A 93 0.08 1.10 -10.41
N GLU A 94 -1.06 1.38 -11.03
CA GLU A 94 -1.25 2.55 -11.90
C GLU A 94 -2.10 3.65 -11.25
N ASN A 95 -2.91 3.29 -10.24
CA ASN A 95 -3.80 4.23 -9.57
C ASN A 95 -4.07 3.83 -8.12
N LEU A 96 -4.11 4.84 -7.26
CA LEU A 96 -4.48 4.75 -5.85
C LEU A 96 -5.59 5.75 -5.55
N GLU A 97 -6.68 5.27 -4.96
CA GLU A 97 -7.84 6.07 -4.61
C GLU A 97 -8.28 5.80 -3.16
N VAL A 98 -8.50 6.86 -2.38
CA VAL A 98 -9.05 6.74 -1.02
C VAL A 98 -10.54 6.99 -1.05
N GLN A 99 -11.31 6.02 -0.57
CA GLN A 99 -12.76 6.13 -0.41
C GLN A 99 -13.14 6.25 1.06
N GLY A 100 -13.87 7.33 1.37
CA GLY A 100 -14.43 7.58 2.70
C GLY A 100 -13.39 7.72 3.82
N GLY A 101 -12.10 7.92 3.50
CA GLY A 101 -11.00 8.05 4.46
C GLY A 101 -10.64 6.76 5.21
N VAL A 102 -11.20 5.61 4.81
CA VAL A 102 -11.03 4.33 5.51
C VAL A 102 -10.65 3.18 4.58
N GLN A 103 -10.86 3.34 3.28
CA GLN A 103 -10.55 2.34 2.27
C GLN A 103 -9.61 2.94 1.24
N LEU A 104 -8.56 2.20 0.90
CA LEU A 104 -7.66 2.48 -0.20
C LEU A 104 -7.91 1.44 -1.29
N ILE A 105 -8.11 1.90 -2.51
CA ILE A 105 -8.31 1.06 -3.69
C ILE A 105 -7.07 1.22 -4.55
N ALA A 106 -6.36 0.11 -4.76
CA ALA A 106 -5.24 0.04 -5.68
C ALA A 106 -5.68 -0.65 -6.96
N ARG A 107 -5.44 0.01 -8.11
CA ARG A 107 -5.65 -0.55 -9.44
C ARG A 107 -4.30 -0.85 -10.08
N THR A 108 -4.17 -2.03 -10.65
CA THR A 108 -2.96 -2.42 -11.39
C THR A 108 -3.13 -2.22 -12.89
N VAL A 109 -2.02 -2.13 -13.62
CA VAL A 109 -1.99 -2.06 -15.09
C VAL A 109 -2.68 -3.25 -15.77
N ASP A 110 -2.73 -4.40 -15.10
CA ASP A 110 -3.41 -5.61 -15.57
C ASP A 110 -4.93 -5.57 -15.31
N GLY A 111 -5.42 -4.54 -14.63
CA GLY A 111 -6.83 -4.32 -14.32
C GLY A 111 -7.29 -4.96 -13.01
N ASP A 112 -6.38 -5.49 -12.20
CA ASP A 112 -6.74 -5.99 -10.87
C ASP A 112 -7.16 -4.82 -9.96
N LEU A 113 -8.14 -5.11 -9.12
CA LEU A 113 -8.61 -4.21 -8.07
C LEU A 113 -8.32 -4.85 -6.73
N ILE A 114 -7.47 -4.19 -5.95
CA ILE A 114 -7.08 -4.62 -4.62
C ILE A 114 -7.67 -3.63 -3.63
N LEU A 115 -8.39 -4.15 -2.64
CA LEU A 115 -8.98 -3.34 -1.58
C LEU A 115 -8.12 -3.44 -0.33
N LEU A 116 -7.76 -2.29 0.21
CA LEU A 116 -7.07 -2.15 1.46
C LEU A 116 -7.90 -1.31 2.43
N GLU A 117 -7.78 -1.58 3.72
CA GLU A 117 -8.42 -0.79 4.76
C GLU A 117 -7.40 -0.22 5.74
N HIS A 118 -7.64 1.01 6.19
CA HIS A 118 -6.91 1.56 7.31
C HIS A 118 -7.32 0.78 8.57
N PRO A 119 -6.39 0.33 9.42
CA PRO A 119 -6.75 -0.28 10.69
C PRO A 119 -7.58 0.75 11.45
N ARG A 120 -8.83 0.40 11.78
CA ARG A 120 -9.66 1.24 12.64
C ARG A 120 -8.94 1.33 13.98
N GLU A 121 -8.74 2.54 14.50
CA GLU A 121 -8.42 2.70 15.92
C GLU A 121 -9.53 1.99 16.70
N GLU A 122 -9.20 0.88 17.36
CA GLU A 122 -10.10 0.31 18.36
C GLU A 122 -10.36 1.42 19.38
N ASN A 123 -11.63 1.84 19.49
CA ASN A 123 -12.09 2.81 20.48
C ASN A 123 -11.34 2.60 21.79
N GLN A 124 -10.46 3.53 22.15
CA GLN A 124 -10.02 3.65 23.53
C GLN A 124 -11.28 3.94 24.33
N ILE A 125 -11.82 2.90 24.97
CA ILE A 125 -12.84 3.06 26.00
C ILE A 125 -12.15 3.84 27.11
N ILE A 126 -12.29 5.17 27.07
CA ILE A 126 -11.99 6.02 28.20
C ILE A 126 -12.98 5.60 29.28
N SER A 127 -12.54 4.69 30.13
CA SER A 127 -13.25 4.30 31.33
C SER A 127 -13.10 5.46 32.31
N SER A 128 -13.93 6.49 32.15
CA SER A 128 -14.09 7.54 33.14
C SER A 128 -14.80 6.93 34.36
N GLN A 129 -14.03 6.52 35.36
CA GLN A 129 -14.51 6.37 36.74
C GLN A 129 -14.43 7.70 37.48
#